data_AF-A0A3C1YTH1-F1
#
_entry.id   AF-A0A3C1YTH1-F1
#
_cell.length_a   1.000
_cell.length_b   1.000
_cell.length_c   1.000
_cell.angle_alpha   90.00
_cell.angle_beta   90.00
_cell.angle_gamma   90.00
#
_symmetry.space_group_name_H-M   'P 1'
#
loop_
_entity.id
_entity.type
_entity.pdbx_description
1 polymer ?
#
loop_
_entity_poly.entity_id
_entity_poly.type
_entity_poly.pdbx_seq_one_letter_code
_entity_poly.pdbx_strand_id
1 'polypeptide(L)'
;MKISEKFRRRYKYYGRIRQEGVYIMKQSYQIIPDNERQCVWMEAGLVNYKLCDKNFDCETCPFDGVMRSQNKTFAERASEQFSPVVGSGVPHNGNDAYEEIVEQLVSPLKKIIFPSDRLYCSSHTWIQNRNDGTMRIGIDGFLAKLLQPIVSVALVHSPSHIEAHKPYAWLIRDAETFALYNPISAITATLNSSLTSKPSLLTNDPYDEGWLLSLIPSKPLSDSSQYLSAEEYQSVVNIEIEKISQTINSAIRKNNPSVGSTMYDGGKRIENIEQFIGEKRYTKLLLRLLSPL
;
A
#
# COMPACT_ATOMS: atom_id res chain seq x y z
N MET A 1 -54.95 -7.16 -34.08
CA MET A 1 -54.45 -6.75 -32.74
C MET A 1 -54.18 -5.25 -32.79
N LYS A 2 -55.03 -4.44 -32.15
CA LYS A 2 -55.02 -2.97 -32.25
C LYS A 2 -53.88 -2.40 -31.39
N ILE A 3 -52.89 -1.77 -32.02
CA ILE A 3 -51.92 -0.92 -31.31
C ILE A 3 -52.63 0.41 -31.05
N SER A 4 -52.74 0.79 -29.78
CA SER A 4 -53.56 1.92 -29.31
C SER A 4 -53.12 3.28 -29.88
N GLU A 5 -54.10 4.16 -30.11
CA GLU A 5 -53.98 5.53 -30.65
C GLU A 5 -53.09 6.50 -29.86
N LYS A 6 -52.50 6.07 -28.74
CA LYS A 6 -51.57 6.89 -27.94
C LYS A 6 -50.18 7.06 -28.58
N PHE A 7 -49.84 6.29 -29.61
CA PHE A 7 -48.51 6.32 -30.24
C PHE A 7 -48.37 7.34 -31.40
N ARG A 8 -49.47 7.93 -31.87
CA ARG A 8 -49.50 8.76 -33.10
C ARG A 8 -49.08 10.23 -32.94
N ARG A 9 -48.68 10.69 -31.75
CA ARG A 9 -48.54 12.14 -31.47
C ARG A 9 -47.12 12.71 -31.35
N ARG A 10 -46.07 12.11 -31.95
CA ARG A 10 -44.73 12.73 -31.79
C ARG A 10 -43.75 12.79 -32.97
N TYR A 11 -44.07 12.28 -34.16
CA TYR A 11 -43.11 12.30 -35.27
C TYR A 11 -43.69 13.04 -36.49
N LYS A 12 -43.42 14.35 -36.59
CA LYS A 12 -43.70 15.13 -37.81
C LYS A 12 -42.59 14.88 -38.83
N TYR A 13 -42.92 14.16 -39.89
CA TYR A 13 -42.15 14.11 -41.14
C TYR A 13 -42.17 15.49 -41.82
N TYR A 14 -41.05 15.89 -42.42
CA TYR A 14 -41.04 16.92 -43.46
C TYR A 14 -40.23 16.44 -44.66
N GLY A 15 -40.95 16.06 -45.72
CA GLY A 15 -40.40 15.98 -47.08
C GLY A 15 -40.30 17.38 -47.71
N ARG A 16 -39.40 17.54 -48.69
CA ARG A 16 -39.36 18.72 -49.56
C ARG A 16 -40.47 18.60 -50.60
N ILE A 17 -41.30 19.63 -50.73
CA ILE A 17 -42.10 19.90 -51.93
C ILE A 17 -41.40 21.03 -52.69
N ARG A 18 -41.23 20.87 -54.01
CA ARG A 18 -40.73 21.91 -54.91
C ARG A 18 -41.84 22.93 -55.16
N GLN A 19 -41.59 24.21 -54.90
CA GLN A 19 -42.13 25.34 -55.67
C GLN A 19 -41.42 26.64 -55.26
N GLU A 20 -40.99 27.41 -56.25
CA GLU A 20 -40.64 28.83 -56.17
C GLU A 20 -39.49 29.25 -55.22
N GLY A 21 -38.24 28.98 -55.64
CA GLY A 21 -37.16 29.98 -55.51
C GLY A 21 -36.59 30.35 -54.13
N VAL A 22 -36.85 29.63 -53.03
CA VAL A 22 -36.26 29.97 -51.70
C VAL A 22 -35.60 28.75 -51.04
N TYR A 23 -34.32 28.88 -50.67
CA TYR A 23 -33.60 27.89 -49.86
C TYR A 23 -33.96 28.05 -48.38
N ILE A 24 -34.51 27.01 -47.75
CA ILE A 24 -34.60 26.91 -46.28
C ILE A 24 -33.77 25.69 -45.85
N MET A 25 -32.67 25.94 -45.12
CA MET A 25 -31.91 24.89 -44.44
C MET A 25 -32.79 24.25 -43.36
N LYS A 26 -33.07 22.94 -43.48
CA LYS A 26 -33.66 22.15 -42.40
C LYS A 26 -32.58 21.28 -41.79
N GLN A 27 -32.16 21.63 -40.58
CA GLN A 27 -31.37 20.77 -39.71
C GLN A 27 -32.33 19.71 -39.13
N SER A 28 -32.23 18.46 -39.59
CA SER A 28 -33.04 17.36 -39.11
C SER A 28 -32.36 16.68 -37.93
N TYR A 29 -32.87 16.90 -36.70
CA TYR A 29 -32.54 16.06 -35.55
C TYR A 29 -33.31 14.74 -35.64
N GLN A 30 -32.60 13.61 -35.66
CA GLN A 30 -33.22 12.30 -35.45
C GLN A 30 -33.67 12.18 -33.99
N ILE A 31 -34.95 11.82 -33.83
CA ILE A 31 -35.62 11.60 -32.54
C ILE A 31 -35.32 10.16 -32.09
N ILE A 32 -34.76 9.98 -30.89
CA ILE A 32 -34.36 8.69 -30.30
C ILE A 32 -35.62 7.85 -30.00
N PRO A 33 -35.67 6.57 -30.42
CA PRO A 33 -36.57 5.60 -29.83
C PRO A 33 -35.95 4.97 -28.58
N ASP A 34 -36.75 5.00 -27.53
CA ASP A 34 -36.36 5.24 -26.15
C ASP A 34 -36.25 3.98 -25.27
N ASN A 35 -36.02 2.77 -25.80
CA ASN A 35 -35.88 1.60 -24.92
C ASN A 35 -34.51 1.54 -24.23
N GLU A 36 -34.26 2.58 -23.41
CA GLU A 36 -33.46 2.53 -22.20
C GLU A 36 -31.99 2.95 -22.35
N ARG A 37 -31.70 4.06 -23.04
CA ARG A 37 -30.43 4.73 -22.78
C ARG A 37 -30.53 5.53 -21.50
N GLN A 38 -30.50 4.82 -20.38
CA GLN A 38 -30.43 5.42 -19.06
C GLN A 38 -29.13 6.23 -18.96
N CYS A 39 -29.20 7.40 -18.33
CA CYS A 39 -28.00 8.14 -17.96
C CYS A 39 -27.14 7.28 -17.03
N VAL A 40 -25.82 7.40 -17.11
CA VAL A 40 -24.88 6.67 -16.24
C VAL A 40 -25.18 6.87 -14.75
N TRP A 41 -25.63 8.06 -14.35
CA TRP A 41 -26.03 8.36 -12.97
C TRP A 41 -27.35 7.71 -12.57
N MET A 42 -28.20 7.39 -13.54
CA MET A 42 -29.44 6.64 -13.32
C MET A 42 -29.17 5.14 -13.23
N GLU A 43 -28.30 4.59 -14.08
CA GLU A 43 -27.86 3.19 -13.95
C GLU A 43 -27.14 2.94 -12.62
N ALA A 44 -26.35 3.91 -12.15
CA ALA A 44 -25.69 3.86 -10.85
C ALA A 44 -26.65 4.07 -9.66
N GLY A 45 -27.94 4.31 -9.89
CA GLY A 45 -28.94 4.51 -8.84
C GLY A 45 -28.84 5.83 -8.07
N LEU A 46 -28.01 6.78 -8.55
CA LEU A 46 -27.82 8.09 -7.93
C LEU A 46 -28.88 9.11 -8.39
N VAL A 47 -29.58 8.83 -9.49
CA VAL A 47 -30.68 9.64 -10.02
C VAL A 47 -31.81 8.73 -10.46
N ASN A 48 -33.04 9.04 -10.05
CA ASN A 48 -34.18 8.14 -10.30
C ASN A 48 -34.60 8.05 -11.76
N TYR A 49 -34.45 9.12 -12.56
CA TYR A 49 -34.83 9.11 -13.97
C TYR A 49 -34.09 10.18 -14.78
N LYS A 50 -33.28 9.75 -15.74
CA LYS A 50 -32.75 10.59 -16.81
C LYS A 50 -32.36 9.75 -18.01
N LEU A 51 -32.88 10.10 -19.19
CA LEU A 51 -32.46 9.50 -20.45
C LEU A 51 -31.31 10.28 -21.07
N CYS A 52 -30.40 9.55 -21.69
CA CYS A 52 -29.25 10.11 -22.37
C CYS A 52 -29.61 10.53 -23.80
N ASP A 53 -29.61 11.83 -24.06
CA ASP A 53 -29.81 12.45 -25.37
C ASP A 53 -28.49 12.76 -26.10
N LYS A 54 -27.35 12.54 -25.44
CA LYS A 54 -25.98 12.79 -25.92
C LYS A 54 -25.19 11.53 -26.27
N ASN A 55 -25.85 10.37 -26.41
CA ASN A 55 -25.20 9.10 -26.76
C ASN A 55 -23.98 8.74 -25.86
N PHE A 56 -24.11 8.94 -24.55
CA PHE A 56 -23.10 8.70 -23.51
C PHE A 56 -21.84 9.58 -23.58
N ASP A 57 -21.85 10.65 -24.38
CA ASP A 57 -20.85 11.72 -24.30
C ASP A 57 -21.07 12.53 -23.00
N CYS A 58 -20.55 12.01 -21.89
CA CYS A 58 -20.69 12.60 -20.56
C CYS A 58 -19.78 13.81 -20.38
N GLU A 59 -18.63 13.87 -21.07
CA GLU A 59 -17.67 14.97 -20.95
C GLU A 59 -18.26 16.31 -21.41
N THR A 60 -19.08 16.27 -22.46
CA THR A 60 -19.78 17.47 -22.95
C THR A 60 -21.21 17.59 -22.39
N CYS A 61 -21.65 16.64 -21.56
CA CYS A 61 -22.98 16.62 -20.98
C CYS A 61 -23.06 17.60 -19.78
N PRO A 62 -23.86 18.68 -19.87
CA PRO A 62 -23.95 19.64 -18.78
C PRO A 62 -24.48 19.02 -17.48
N PHE A 63 -25.30 17.97 -17.59
CA PHE A 63 -25.82 17.27 -16.42
C PHE A 63 -24.74 16.47 -15.69
N ASP A 64 -23.82 15.84 -16.43
CA ASP A 64 -22.69 15.11 -15.83
C ASP A 64 -21.76 16.06 -15.08
N GLY A 65 -21.45 17.21 -15.68
CA GLY A 65 -20.67 18.27 -15.04
C GLY A 65 -21.28 18.74 -13.71
N VAL A 66 -22.60 18.89 -13.65
CA VAL A 66 -23.31 19.23 -12.40
C VAL A 66 -23.27 18.08 -11.40
N MET A 67 -23.52 16.84 -11.81
CA MET A 67 -23.51 15.69 -10.90
C MET A 67 -22.14 15.48 -10.25
N ARG A 68 -21.05 15.64 -11.02
CA ARG A 68 -19.67 15.61 -10.50
C ARG A 68 -19.39 16.75 -9.52
N SER A 69 -19.97 17.93 -9.75
CA SER A 69 -19.80 19.08 -8.84
C SER A 69 -20.56 18.92 -7.52
N GLN A 70 -21.69 18.20 -7.51
CA GLN A 70 -22.54 18.04 -6.33
C GLN A 70 -22.18 16.82 -5.47
N ASN A 71 -21.61 15.77 -6.07
CA ASN A 71 -21.18 14.56 -5.36
C ASN A 71 -19.72 14.59 -4.87
N LYS A 72 -19.11 15.78 -4.77
CA LYS A 72 -17.75 15.92 -4.26
C LYS A 72 -17.67 15.44 -2.80
N THR A 73 -17.04 14.29 -2.59
CA THR A 73 -16.76 13.79 -1.23
C THR A 73 -15.68 14.65 -0.56
N PHE A 74 -15.57 14.56 0.76
CA PHE A 74 -14.68 15.34 1.62
C PHE A 74 -13.22 15.44 1.11
N ALA A 75 -12.76 14.45 0.33
CA ALA A 75 -11.44 14.42 -0.32
C ALA A 75 -11.23 15.51 -1.38
N GLU A 76 -12.27 15.97 -2.08
CA GLU A 76 -12.15 16.94 -3.18
C GLU A 76 -12.29 18.40 -2.73
N ARG A 77 -12.77 18.67 -1.51
CA ARG A 77 -12.69 20.02 -0.91
C ARG A 77 -11.29 20.35 -0.39
N ALA A 78 -10.50 19.33 -0.06
CA ALA A 78 -9.12 19.50 0.38
C ALA A 78 -8.17 19.93 -0.76
N SER A 79 -8.51 19.60 -2.02
CA SER A 79 -7.72 19.96 -3.20
C SER A 79 -7.96 21.39 -3.71
N GLU A 80 -9.06 22.05 -3.31
CA GLU A 80 -9.33 23.45 -3.69
C GLU A 80 -8.62 24.48 -2.77
N GLN A 81 -7.99 24.03 -1.67
CA GLN A 81 -7.17 24.88 -0.79
C GLN A 81 -5.69 25.00 -1.20
N PHE A 82 -5.24 24.25 -2.20
CA PHE A 82 -3.88 24.37 -2.74
C PHE A 82 -3.94 24.85 -4.18
N SER A 83 -3.48 26.09 -4.41
CA SER A 83 -3.35 26.68 -5.74
C SER A 83 -2.58 25.75 -6.69
N PRO A 84 -2.95 25.70 -7.98
CA PRO A 84 -2.29 24.85 -8.95
C PRO A 84 -0.86 25.35 -9.14
N VAL A 85 0.12 24.53 -8.75
CA VAL A 85 1.45 24.66 -9.33
C VAL A 85 1.27 24.35 -10.81
N VAL A 86 1.53 25.35 -11.64
CA VAL A 86 1.60 25.21 -13.10
C VAL A 86 2.53 24.03 -13.38
N GLY A 87 1.96 22.94 -13.88
CA GLY A 87 2.72 21.79 -14.36
C GLY A 87 3.51 22.20 -15.59
N SER A 88 4.67 22.80 -15.38
CA SER A 88 5.75 22.79 -16.35
C SER A 88 5.99 21.31 -16.66
N GLY A 89 5.62 20.86 -17.86
CA GLY A 89 5.93 19.51 -18.32
C GLY A 89 7.41 19.27 -18.07
N VAL A 90 7.74 18.32 -17.21
CA VAL A 90 9.15 18.08 -16.88
C VAL A 90 9.70 17.11 -17.92
N PRO A 91 10.74 17.49 -18.67
CA PRO A 91 11.53 16.52 -19.40
C PRO A 91 12.40 15.80 -18.37
N HIS A 92 11.88 14.77 -17.71
CA HIS A 92 12.72 13.90 -16.91
C HIS A 92 13.44 12.92 -17.84
N ASN A 93 14.76 12.97 -17.81
CA ASN A 93 15.59 11.86 -18.25
C ASN A 93 15.02 10.60 -17.60
N GLY A 94 14.83 9.52 -18.35
CA GLY A 94 14.09 8.34 -17.87
C GLY A 94 14.64 7.69 -16.59
N ASN A 95 15.81 8.09 -16.10
CA ASN A 95 16.39 7.63 -14.83
C ASN A 95 15.83 8.36 -13.60
N ASP A 96 15.51 9.66 -13.69
CA ASP A 96 15.16 10.50 -12.53
C ASP A 96 13.81 10.10 -11.92
N ALA A 97 12.85 9.70 -12.77
CA ALA A 97 11.53 9.26 -12.34
C ALA A 97 11.57 7.94 -11.54
N TYR A 98 12.53 7.06 -11.80
CA TYR A 98 12.68 5.80 -11.05
C TYR A 98 13.35 5.99 -9.71
N GLU A 99 14.32 6.91 -9.62
CA GLU A 99 14.97 7.26 -8.36
C GLU A 99 13.94 7.83 -7.37
N GLU A 100 13.01 8.67 -7.85
CA GLU A 100 11.93 9.20 -7.00
C GLU A 100 11.02 8.08 -6.45
N ILE A 101 10.65 7.10 -7.28
CA ILE A 101 9.82 5.96 -6.84
C ILE A 101 10.55 5.14 -5.77
N VAL A 102 11.83 4.83 -5.99
CA VAL A 102 12.64 4.08 -5.01
C VAL A 102 12.73 4.85 -3.70
N GLU A 103 13.00 6.15 -3.77
CA GLU A 103 13.09 6.99 -2.59
C GLU A 103 11.74 7.04 -1.84
N GLN A 104 10.62 7.18 -2.55
CA GLN A 104 9.28 7.14 -1.93
C GLN A 104 9.01 5.83 -1.19
N LEU A 105 9.40 4.68 -1.77
CA LEU A 105 9.21 3.36 -1.16
C LEU A 105 10.09 3.12 0.06
N VAL A 106 11.31 3.66 0.06
CA VAL A 106 12.35 3.38 1.06
C VAL A 106 12.42 4.46 2.15
N SER A 107 11.99 5.69 1.87
CA SER A 107 11.97 6.80 2.82
C SER A 107 11.33 6.47 4.16
N PRO A 108 10.21 5.72 4.24
CA PRO A 108 9.65 5.29 5.52
C PRO A 108 10.60 4.45 6.37
N LEU A 109 11.46 3.62 5.75
CA LEU A 109 12.44 2.79 6.45
C LEU A 109 13.60 3.63 6.98
N LYS A 110 14.02 4.68 6.26
CA LYS A 110 15.09 5.61 6.67
C LYS A 110 14.71 6.47 7.88
N LYS A 111 13.41 6.66 8.12
CA LYS A 111 12.88 7.49 9.22
C LYS A 111 12.75 6.74 10.55
N ILE A 112 13.09 5.45 10.58
CA ILE A 112 12.98 4.62 11.77
C ILE A 112 14.09 5.02 12.74
N ILE A 113 13.71 5.21 14.00
CA ILE A 113 14.62 5.56 15.09
C ILE A 113 14.87 4.32 15.93
N PHE A 114 16.13 4.10 16.31
CA PHE A 114 16.57 3.03 17.20
C PHE A 114 16.93 3.62 18.57
N PRO A 115 16.17 3.30 19.64
CA PRO A 115 16.52 3.71 21.00
C PRO A 115 17.93 3.28 21.42
N SER A 116 18.65 4.15 22.13
CA SER A 116 20.02 3.91 22.60
C SER A 116 20.11 3.18 23.95
N ASP A 117 18.98 2.91 24.60
CA ASP A 117 18.87 2.25 25.90
C ASP A 117 18.94 0.72 25.85
N ARG A 118 19.23 0.17 24.66
CA ARG A 118 19.22 -1.27 24.37
C ARG A 118 20.28 -1.63 23.33
N LEU A 119 20.56 -2.91 23.24
CA LEU A 119 21.44 -3.49 22.23
C LEU A 119 20.62 -4.09 21.09
N TYR A 120 21.27 -4.28 19.94
CA TYR A 120 20.66 -4.84 18.74
C TYR A 120 21.50 -5.98 18.16
N CYS A 121 20.84 -6.88 17.45
CA CYS A 121 21.46 -7.94 16.67
C CYS A 121 21.20 -7.70 15.19
N SER A 122 22.11 -8.15 14.32
CA SER A 122 21.92 -8.11 12.86
C SER A 122 20.71 -8.93 12.39
N SER A 123 20.20 -9.85 13.21
CA SER A 123 18.94 -10.59 13.00
C SER A 123 17.69 -9.76 13.35
N HIS A 124 17.80 -8.43 13.34
CA HIS A 124 16.72 -7.49 13.57
C HIS A 124 15.97 -7.67 14.91
N THR A 125 16.76 -7.94 15.95
CA THR A 125 16.27 -8.19 17.30
C THR A 125 16.92 -7.20 18.24
N TRP A 126 16.15 -6.64 19.17
CA TRP A 126 16.69 -5.79 20.24
C TRP A 126 16.70 -6.51 21.59
N ILE A 127 17.61 -6.11 22.48
CA ILE A 127 17.79 -6.66 23.82
C ILE A 127 17.92 -5.49 24.81
N GLN A 128 16.95 -5.34 25.72
CA GLN A 128 16.93 -4.27 26.72
C GLN A 128 17.10 -4.85 28.14
N ASN A 129 18.06 -4.32 28.89
CA ASN A 129 18.22 -4.65 30.30
C ASN A 129 17.10 -4.04 31.14
N ARG A 130 16.62 -4.78 32.12
CA ARG A 130 15.63 -4.32 33.11
C ARG A 130 16.27 -4.25 34.49
N ASN A 131 15.71 -3.41 35.35
CA ASN A 131 16.23 -3.16 36.70
C ASN A 131 16.13 -4.38 37.63
N ASP A 132 15.30 -5.36 37.30
CA ASP A 132 15.10 -6.61 38.05
C ASP A 132 16.09 -7.72 37.64
N GLY A 133 17.08 -7.41 36.79
CA GLY A 133 18.06 -8.37 36.29
C GLY A 133 17.58 -9.22 35.12
N THR A 134 16.35 -9.00 34.65
CA THR A 134 15.84 -9.62 33.41
C THR A 134 16.22 -8.80 32.19
N MET A 135 16.12 -9.42 31.01
CA MET A 135 16.28 -8.77 29.70
C MET A 135 15.02 -8.97 28.89
N ARG A 136 14.54 -7.91 28.25
CA ARG A 136 13.47 -8.00 27.25
C ARG A 136 14.04 -8.09 25.85
N ILE A 137 13.39 -8.89 25.02
CA ILE A 137 13.74 -9.12 23.62
C ILE A 137 12.51 -8.84 22.75
N GLY A 138 12.70 -8.19 21.61
CA GLY A 138 11.66 -7.95 20.61
C GLY A 138 12.25 -7.76 19.21
N ILE A 139 11.39 -7.59 18.21
CA ILE A 139 11.81 -7.16 16.87
C ILE A 139 11.96 -5.64 16.82
N ASP A 140 12.92 -5.14 16.05
CA ASP A 140 13.07 -3.70 15.88
C ASP A 140 12.02 -3.10 14.92
N GLY A 141 11.97 -1.77 14.90
CA GLY A 141 11.02 -1.02 14.07
C GLY A 141 11.21 -1.24 12.57
N PHE A 142 12.43 -1.54 12.11
CA PHE A 142 12.71 -1.77 10.69
C PHE A 142 12.09 -3.08 10.22
N LEU A 143 12.31 -4.17 10.94
CA LEU A 143 11.67 -5.44 10.65
C LEU A 143 10.16 -5.37 10.87
N ALA A 144 9.70 -4.72 11.93
CA ALA A 144 8.29 -4.52 12.20
C ALA A 144 7.57 -3.78 11.05
N LYS A 145 8.22 -2.78 10.45
CA LYS A 145 7.67 -2.03 9.31
C LYS A 145 7.53 -2.90 8.07
N LEU A 146 8.49 -3.79 7.82
CA LEU A 146 8.48 -4.70 6.68
C LEU A 146 7.50 -5.87 6.87
N LEU A 147 7.30 -6.34 8.11
CA LEU A 147 6.36 -7.43 8.40
C LEU A 147 4.90 -7.00 8.51
N GLN A 148 4.59 -5.71 8.38
CA GLN A 148 3.21 -5.23 8.44
C GLN A 148 2.35 -5.79 7.28
N PRO A 149 1.09 -6.22 7.52
CA PRO A 149 0.46 -6.43 8.82
C PRO A 149 0.82 -7.79 9.44
N ILE A 150 1.18 -7.80 10.73
CA ILE A 150 1.33 -9.06 11.48
C ILE A 150 -0.04 -9.49 11.99
N VAL A 151 -0.52 -10.64 11.49
CA VAL A 151 -1.86 -11.16 11.77
C VAL A 151 -1.90 -11.96 13.07
N SER A 152 -0.84 -12.71 13.37
CA SER A 152 -0.77 -13.54 14.57
C SER A 152 0.68 -13.82 14.98
N VAL A 153 0.86 -14.19 16.25
CA VAL A 153 2.14 -14.55 16.86
C VAL A 153 1.97 -15.87 17.59
N ALA A 154 2.76 -16.87 17.23
CA ALA A 154 2.84 -18.14 17.95
C ALA A 154 4.14 -18.18 18.75
N LEU A 155 4.06 -18.17 20.08
CA LEU A 155 5.20 -18.21 20.99
C LEU A 155 5.42 -19.63 21.53
N VAL A 156 6.67 -20.10 21.55
CA VAL A 156 7.03 -21.41 22.12
C VAL A 156 7.06 -21.31 23.65
N HIS A 157 6.20 -22.09 24.31
CA HIS A 157 6.23 -22.19 25.76
C HIS A 157 7.40 -23.09 26.20
N SER A 158 8.51 -22.50 26.68
CA SER A 158 9.59 -23.24 27.34
C SER A 158 10.19 -22.42 28.50
N PRO A 159 9.75 -22.67 29.75
CA PRO A 159 10.14 -21.85 30.91
C PRO A 159 11.53 -22.15 31.48
N SER A 160 12.18 -23.25 31.09
CA SER A 160 13.31 -23.82 31.84
C SER A 160 14.66 -23.88 31.10
N HIS A 161 14.68 -23.69 29.78
CA HIS A 161 15.92 -23.51 29.03
C HIS A 161 15.61 -22.98 27.62
N ILE A 162 16.30 -21.92 27.23
CA ILE A 162 16.27 -21.38 25.87
C ILE A 162 17.68 -21.40 25.31
N GLU A 163 17.85 -21.95 24.12
CA GLU A 163 19.11 -21.98 23.40
C GLU A 163 19.15 -20.88 22.33
N ALA A 164 20.29 -20.21 22.23
CA ALA A 164 20.60 -19.33 21.10
C ALA A 164 20.44 -20.08 19.77
N HIS A 165 20.04 -19.35 18.72
CA HIS A 165 19.80 -19.86 17.36
C HIS A 165 18.71 -20.92 17.23
N LYS A 166 17.97 -21.26 18.30
CA LYS A 166 16.73 -22.03 18.21
C LYS A 166 15.54 -21.12 17.98
N PRO A 167 14.52 -21.56 17.24
CA PRO A 167 13.30 -20.79 17.06
C PRO A 167 12.53 -20.67 18.40
N TYR A 168 12.00 -19.48 18.69
CA TYR A 168 11.18 -19.22 19.89
C TYR A 168 9.80 -18.65 19.58
N ALA A 169 9.63 -18.09 18.39
CA ALA A 169 8.38 -17.50 17.96
C ALA A 169 8.21 -17.65 16.47
N TRP A 170 6.96 -17.65 16.03
CA TRP A 170 6.58 -17.52 14.63
C TRP A 170 5.63 -16.34 14.46
N LEU A 171 5.95 -15.49 13.49
CA LEU A 171 5.10 -14.40 13.05
C LEU A 171 4.32 -14.85 11.83
N ILE A 172 3.01 -14.66 11.85
CA ILE A 172 2.13 -14.97 10.73
C ILE A 172 1.72 -13.66 10.07
N ARG A 173 1.99 -13.55 8.78
CA ARG A 173 1.59 -12.45 7.90
C ARG A 173 0.92 -13.04 6.68
N ASP A 174 -0.34 -12.69 6.46
CA ASP A 174 -1.19 -13.29 5.43
C ASP A 174 -1.20 -14.83 5.50
N ALA A 175 -0.70 -15.52 4.47
CA ALA A 175 -0.59 -16.97 4.41
C ALA A 175 0.84 -17.48 4.71
N GLU A 176 1.75 -16.60 5.13
CA GLU A 176 3.15 -16.91 5.36
C GLU A 176 3.52 -16.88 6.84
N THR A 177 4.47 -17.76 7.19
CA THR A 177 4.94 -17.93 8.56
C THR A 177 6.45 -17.70 8.60
N PHE A 178 6.89 -16.84 9.51
CA PHE A 178 8.26 -16.41 9.66
C PHE A 178 8.78 -16.78 11.05
N ALA A 179 9.86 -17.57 11.12
CA ALA A 179 10.46 -17.97 12.39
C ALA A 179 11.38 -16.86 12.94
N LEU A 180 11.32 -16.63 14.25
CA LEU A 180 12.28 -15.83 14.99
C LEU A 180 13.19 -16.74 15.81
N TYR A 181 14.48 -16.47 15.75
CA TYR A 181 15.51 -17.26 16.43
C TYR A 181 16.06 -16.51 17.63
N ASN A 182 16.33 -17.24 18.72
CA ASN A 182 16.83 -16.61 19.93
C ASN A 182 18.22 -16.02 19.68
N PRO A 183 18.46 -14.75 20.01
CA PRO A 183 19.80 -14.19 19.91
C PRO A 183 20.72 -14.72 21.03
N ILE A 184 20.14 -15.16 22.16
CA ILE A 184 20.87 -15.51 23.38
C ILE A 184 20.29 -16.75 24.06
N SER A 185 21.17 -17.54 24.68
CA SER A 185 20.76 -18.62 25.56
C SER A 185 20.33 -18.07 26.92
N ALA A 186 19.29 -18.63 27.51
CA ALA A 186 18.70 -18.17 28.76
C ALA A 186 18.32 -19.34 29.69
N ILE A 187 18.42 -19.08 31.00
CA ILE A 187 18.07 -20.03 32.06
C ILE A 187 16.54 -20.14 32.19
N THR A 188 15.86 -19.01 32.07
CA THR A 188 14.40 -18.94 32.12
C THR A 188 13.91 -17.82 31.22
N ALA A 189 12.68 -17.95 30.72
CA ALA A 189 12.02 -16.93 29.94
C ALA A 189 10.51 -16.92 30.19
N THR A 190 9.95 -15.72 30.12
CA THR A 190 8.51 -15.43 30.15
C THR A 190 8.11 -14.82 28.82
N LEU A 191 6.96 -15.26 28.30
CA LEU A 191 6.39 -14.80 27.03
C LEU A 191 5.48 -13.59 27.24
N ASN A 192 5.43 -12.67 26.28
CA ASN A 192 4.42 -11.61 26.28
C ASN A 192 3.06 -12.16 25.82
N SER A 193 2.20 -12.53 26.79
CA SER A 193 0.87 -13.07 26.52
C SER A 193 -0.08 -12.07 25.84
N SER A 194 0.19 -10.77 25.91
CA SER A 194 -0.62 -9.74 25.23
C SER A 194 -0.64 -9.94 23.71
N LEU A 195 0.45 -10.45 23.13
CA LEU A 195 0.61 -10.60 21.68
C LEU A 195 -0.33 -11.63 21.05
N THR A 196 -0.85 -12.59 21.83
CA THR A 196 -1.87 -13.54 21.36
C THR A 196 -3.17 -12.83 21.00
N SER A 197 -3.53 -11.78 21.75
CA SER A 197 -4.76 -11.00 21.53
C SER A 197 -4.53 -9.70 20.75
N LYS A 198 -3.30 -9.17 20.78
CA LYS A 198 -2.91 -7.88 20.18
C LYS A 198 -1.58 -8.00 19.42
N PRO A 199 -1.52 -8.78 18.33
CA PRO A 199 -0.29 -8.95 17.54
C PRO A 199 0.21 -7.63 16.93
N SER A 200 -0.68 -6.65 16.72
CA SER A 200 -0.35 -5.32 16.20
C SER A 200 0.60 -4.52 17.10
N LEU A 201 0.79 -4.90 18.37
CA LEU A 201 1.78 -4.27 19.26
C LEU A 201 3.20 -4.39 18.69
N LEU A 202 3.52 -5.49 17.99
CA LEU A 202 4.81 -5.66 17.33
C LEU A 202 5.08 -4.58 16.26
N THR A 203 4.04 -4.00 15.67
CA THR A 203 4.17 -2.95 14.64
C THR A 203 3.98 -1.56 15.22
N ASN A 204 3.01 -1.38 16.12
CA ASN A 204 2.63 -0.07 16.63
C ASN A 204 3.53 0.40 17.78
N ASP A 205 4.06 -0.52 18.57
CA ASP A 205 4.90 -0.23 19.72
C ASP A 205 6.01 -1.30 19.89
N PRO A 206 6.92 -1.43 18.91
CA PRO A 206 7.90 -2.52 18.87
C PRO A 206 8.89 -2.51 20.04
N TYR A 207 9.08 -1.36 20.69
CA TYR A 207 10.13 -1.15 21.68
C TYR A 207 9.64 -1.17 23.13
N ASP A 208 8.34 -0.99 23.36
CA ASP A 208 7.75 -1.05 24.70
C ASP A 208 6.77 -2.23 24.80
N GLU A 209 5.49 -2.06 24.45
CA GLU A 209 4.47 -3.12 24.64
C GLU A 209 4.62 -4.31 23.67
N GLY A 210 5.37 -4.15 22.59
CA GLY A 210 5.66 -5.16 21.57
C GLY A 210 6.83 -6.11 21.89
N TRP A 211 7.32 -6.14 23.13
CA TRP A 211 8.34 -7.13 23.53
C TRP A 211 7.82 -8.57 23.36
N LEU A 212 8.68 -9.52 23.00
CA LEU A 212 8.33 -10.92 22.76
C LEU A 212 8.65 -11.82 23.96
N LEU A 213 9.86 -11.67 24.50
CA LEU A 213 10.41 -12.48 25.58
C LEU A 213 11.00 -11.59 26.68
N SER A 214 10.87 -12.04 27.93
CA SER A 214 11.58 -11.52 29.09
C SER A 214 12.35 -12.66 29.72
N LEU A 215 13.68 -12.57 29.85
CA LEU A 215 14.51 -13.72 30.19
C LEU A 215 15.70 -13.38 31.09
N ILE A 216 16.32 -14.41 31.68
CA ILE A 216 17.59 -14.30 32.40
C ILE A 216 18.68 -15.00 31.56
N PRO A 217 19.70 -14.28 31.06
CA PRO A 217 20.70 -14.85 30.18
C PRO A 217 21.55 -15.89 30.93
N SER A 218 21.98 -16.94 30.24
CA SER A 218 22.88 -17.95 30.84
C SER A 218 24.33 -17.51 30.94
N LYS A 219 24.71 -16.44 30.19
CA LYS A 219 26.03 -15.82 30.20
C LYS A 219 25.90 -14.30 30.04
N PRO A 220 26.83 -13.50 30.60
CA PRO A 220 26.86 -12.05 30.35
C PRO A 220 26.96 -11.74 28.85
N LEU A 221 26.30 -10.65 28.42
CA LEU A 221 26.36 -10.16 27.03
C LEU A 221 27.70 -9.50 26.66
N SER A 222 28.55 -9.22 27.65
CA SER A 222 29.71 -8.31 27.57
C SER A 222 30.87 -8.74 26.67
N ASP A 223 30.81 -9.92 26.05
CA ASP A 223 31.94 -10.54 25.33
C ASP A 223 31.65 -10.90 23.86
N SER A 224 30.58 -10.36 23.25
CA SER A 224 30.23 -10.73 21.88
C SER A 224 30.09 -9.55 20.95
N SER A 225 30.81 -9.61 19.83
CA SER A 225 30.66 -8.71 18.67
C SER A 225 29.30 -8.82 17.98
N GLN A 226 28.41 -9.71 18.43
CA GLN A 226 27.07 -9.88 17.88
C GLN A 226 26.04 -8.87 18.39
N TYR A 227 26.35 -8.13 19.46
CA TYR A 227 25.49 -7.10 20.01
C TYR A 227 26.02 -5.72 19.64
N LEU A 228 25.15 -4.90 19.09
CA LEU A 228 25.46 -3.61 18.52
C LEU A 228 24.78 -2.52 19.33
N SER A 229 25.47 -1.40 19.51
CA SER A 229 24.84 -0.15 19.92
C SER A 229 23.84 0.33 18.85
N ALA A 230 22.97 1.27 19.20
CA ALA A 230 22.02 1.85 18.25
C ALA A 230 22.72 2.49 17.03
N GLU A 231 23.87 3.12 17.22
CA GLU A 231 24.65 3.77 16.15
C GLU A 231 25.27 2.74 15.19
N GLU A 232 25.89 1.71 15.73
CA GLU A 232 26.43 0.60 14.94
C GLU A 232 25.30 -0.12 14.17
N TYR A 233 24.17 -0.35 14.85
CA TYR A 233 23.01 -0.99 14.26
C TYR A 233 22.34 -0.17 13.15
N GLN A 234 22.25 1.15 13.31
CA GLN A 234 21.77 2.06 12.26
C GLN A 234 22.59 1.89 10.97
N SER A 235 23.90 1.69 11.08
CA SER A 235 24.77 1.44 9.93
C SER A 235 24.44 0.12 9.23
N VAL A 236 24.12 -0.93 10.00
CA VAL A 236 23.64 -2.21 9.46
C VAL A 236 22.33 -2.02 8.70
N VAL A 237 21.37 -1.29 9.28
CA VAL A 237 20.07 -1.01 8.64
C VAL A 237 20.22 -0.18 7.38
N ASN A 238 21.14 0.80 7.36
CA ASN A 238 21.41 1.59 6.16
C ASN A 238 21.91 0.72 5.00
N ILE A 239 22.81 -0.23 5.28
CA ILE A 239 23.27 -1.22 4.29
C ILE A 239 22.11 -2.10 3.80
N GLU A 240 21.20 -2.51 4.69
CA GLU A 240 20.01 -3.28 4.31
C GLU A 240 19.05 -2.48 3.42
N ILE A 241 18.87 -1.20 3.73
CA ILE A 241 18.10 -0.24 2.93
C ILE A 241 18.71 -0.07 1.52
N GLU A 242 20.04 0.00 1.41
CA GLU A 242 20.71 0.07 0.11
C GLU A 242 20.49 -1.20 -0.71
N LYS A 243 20.57 -2.39 -0.10
CA LYS A 243 20.27 -3.67 -0.76
C LYS A 243 18.80 -3.75 -1.22
N ILE A 244 17.87 -3.26 -0.40
CA ILE A 244 16.45 -3.15 -0.77
C ILE A 244 16.31 -2.24 -1.99
N SER A 245 16.91 -1.05 -1.94
CA SER A 245 16.91 -0.09 -3.06
C SER A 245 17.45 -0.69 -4.35
N GLN A 246 18.56 -1.44 -4.28
CA GLN A 246 19.13 -2.16 -5.43
C GLN A 246 18.18 -3.24 -5.96
N THR A 247 17.52 -3.97 -5.07
CA THR A 247 16.52 -4.99 -5.44
C THR A 247 15.35 -4.36 -6.19
N ILE A 248 14.82 -3.24 -5.69
CA ILE A 248 13.74 -2.47 -6.33
C ILE A 248 14.21 -1.97 -7.71
N ASN A 249 15.38 -1.34 -7.79
CA ASN A 249 15.98 -0.88 -9.04
C ASN A 249 16.15 -2.00 -10.08
N SER A 250 16.58 -3.19 -9.63
CA SER A 250 16.72 -4.35 -10.52
C SER A 250 15.36 -4.86 -11.02
N ALA A 251 14.31 -4.75 -10.21
CA ALA A 251 12.95 -5.13 -10.58
C ALA A 251 12.38 -4.18 -11.64
N ILE A 252 12.63 -2.86 -11.51
CA ILE A 252 12.27 -1.83 -12.49
C ILE A 252 12.83 -2.18 -13.87
N ARG A 253 14.16 -2.37 -13.93
CA ARG A 253 14.84 -2.62 -15.21
C ARG A 253 14.38 -3.90 -15.90
N LYS A 254 13.97 -4.92 -15.14
CA LYS A 254 13.46 -6.18 -15.69
C LYS A 254 12.01 -6.08 -16.19
N ASN A 255 11.19 -5.27 -15.53
CA ASN A 255 9.76 -5.16 -15.84
C ASN A 255 9.44 -4.10 -16.91
N ASN A 256 10.38 -3.19 -17.21
CA ASN A 256 10.27 -2.21 -18.29
C ASN A 256 11.25 -2.52 -19.43
N PRO A 257 10.97 -3.51 -20.30
CA PRO A 257 11.59 -3.52 -21.62
C PRO A 257 11.16 -2.23 -22.35
N SER A 258 12.03 -1.58 -23.12
CA SER A 258 11.78 -0.28 -23.73
C SER A 258 10.39 -0.18 -24.39
N VAL A 259 9.40 0.33 -23.66
CA VAL A 259 8.05 0.54 -24.16
C VAL A 259 7.98 1.97 -24.66
N GLY A 260 7.66 2.14 -25.95
CA GLY A 260 7.35 3.43 -26.55
C GLY A 260 6.10 4.05 -25.92
N SER A 261 5.82 5.31 -26.25
CA SER A 261 4.74 6.11 -25.65
C SER A 261 3.41 5.35 -25.54
N THR A 262 3.01 4.98 -24.32
CA THR A 262 1.70 4.39 -24.02
C THR A 262 0.76 5.45 -23.45
N MET A 263 -0.54 5.29 -23.71
CA MET A 263 -1.58 6.14 -23.12
C MET A 263 -1.77 5.81 -21.64
N TYR A 264 -2.06 6.82 -20.82
CA TYR A 264 -2.35 6.66 -19.40
C TYR A 264 -3.68 5.92 -19.20
N ASP A 265 -3.63 4.68 -18.73
CA ASP A 265 -4.78 3.79 -18.51
C ASP A 265 -5.30 3.81 -17.06
N GLY A 266 -4.89 4.79 -16.26
CA GLY A 266 -5.36 4.91 -14.87
C GLY A 266 -4.84 3.80 -13.96
N GLY A 267 -3.55 3.45 -14.07
CA GLY A 267 -2.89 2.45 -13.24
C GLY A 267 -3.13 2.63 -11.74
N LYS A 268 -3.21 1.51 -11.01
CA LYS A 268 -3.29 1.52 -9.54
C LYS A 268 -1.99 2.06 -8.96
N ARG A 269 -2.10 2.96 -7.98
CA ARG A 269 -0.94 3.47 -7.24
C ARG A 269 -0.29 2.31 -6.51
N ILE A 270 1.02 2.15 -6.68
CA ILE A 270 1.80 1.21 -5.88
C ILE A 270 2.05 1.89 -4.53
N GLU A 271 1.62 1.24 -3.46
CA GLU A 271 1.65 1.83 -2.12
C GLU A 271 2.86 1.37 -1.30
N ASN A 272 3.44 0.22 -1.62
CA ASN A 272 4.50 -0.38 -0.83
C ASN A 272 5.45 -1.27 -1.66
N ILE A 273 6.55 -1.69 -1.01
CA ILE A 273 7.62 -2.48 -1.63
C ILE A 273 7.09 -3.82 -2.13
N GLU A 274 6.22 -4.49 -1.40
CA GLU A 274 5.68 -5.80 -1.77
C GLU A 274 4.89 -5.75 -3.07
N GLN A 275 3.94 -4.81 -3.19
CA GLN A 275 3.18 -4.58 -4.42
C GLN A 275 4.11 -4.28 -5.60
N PHE A 276 5.24 -3.64 -5.33
CA PHE A 276 6.22 -3.26 -6.34
C PHE A 276 7.08 -4.43 -6.84
N ILE A 277 7.72 -5.17 -5.94
CA ILE A 277 8.65 -6.27 -6.30
C ILE A 277 7.94 -7.62 -6.47
N GLY A 278 6.68 -7.70 -6.06
CA GLY A 278 5.86 -8.91 -6.04
C GLY A 278 6.10 -9.76 -4.78
N GLU A 279 5.02 -10.40 -4.32
CA GLU A 279 4.95 -11.25 -3.12
C GLU A 279 6.16 -12.18 -2.96
N LYS A 280 6.43 -13.06 -3.95
CA LYS A 280 7.54 -14.03 -3.89
C LYS A 280 8.91 -13.39 -3.61
N ARG A 281 9.19 -12.22 -4.19
CA ARG A 281 10.46 -11.51 -3.96
C ARG A 281 10.48 -10.86 -2.59
N TYR A 282 9.34 -10.35 -2.15
CA TYR A 282 9.15 -9.76 -0.82
C TYR A 282 9.31 -10.80 0.29
N THR A 283 8.67 -11.96 0.18
CA THR A 283 8.86 -13.09 1.09
C THR A 283 10.33 -13.48 1.21
N LYS A 284 11.02 -13.61 0.08
CA LYS A 284 12.46 -13.95 0.06
C LYS A 284 13.30 -12.87 0.76
N LEU A 285 12.92 -11.60 0.61
CA LEU A 285 13.55 -10.50 1.31
C LEU A 285 13.36 -10.63 2.83
N LEU A 286 12.13 -10.86 3.30
CA LEU A 286 11.80 -11.05 4.72
C LEU A 286 12.55 -12.24 5.32
N LEU A 287 12.55 -13.40 4.64
CA LEU A 287 13.27 -14.60 5.10
C LEU A 287 14.77 -14.37 5.22
N ARG A 288 15.37 -13.56 4.35
CA ARG A 288 16.79 -13.20 4.44
C ARG A 288 17.08 -12.29 5.63
N LEU A 289 16.19 -11.35 5.96
CA LEU A 289 16.37 -10.50 7.13
C LEU A 289 16.24 -11.31 8.43
N LEU A 290 15.42 -12.36 8.42
CA LEU A 290 15.17 -13.22 9.57
C LEU A 290 16.11 -14.42 9.69
N SER A 291 17.01 -14.62 8.74
CA SER A 291 17.94 -15.75 8.80
C SER A 291 18.88 -15.59 10.00
N PRO A 292 19.08 -16.64 10.82
CA PRO A 292 20.04 -16.59 11.90
C PRO A 292 21.45 -16.35 11.35
N LEU A 293 22.27 -15.65 12.12
CA LEU A 293 23.72 -15.51 11.90
C LEU A 293 24.41 -16.88 11.83
#